data_AF-A0A7C3L1R1-F1
#
_entry.id   AF-A0A7C3L1R1-F1
#
_cell.length_a   1.000
_cell.length_b   1.000
_cell.length_c   1.000
_cell.angle_alpha   90.00
_cell.angle_beta   90.00
_cell.angle_gamma   90.00
#
_symmetry.space_group_name_H-M   'P 1'
#
loop_
_entity.id
_entity.type
_entity.pdbx_description
1 polymer ?
#
loop_
_entity_poly.entity_id
_entity_poly.type
_entity_poly.pdbx_seq_one_letter_code
_entity_poly.pdbx_strand_id
1 'polypeptide(L)'
;TRHSNIRTQAQVEEVLQQIEAQRGLVVYTMVSGPMRELMQQEAAKKSIPAVDLLGPLLDQMATVFHVQPEAEPGLLHRVDQAYFKRIEAIQFAVKHDDGQNLQTLHQADLVLVGVSRTGKTPLSMYLAQYGYKVANIPILPGRALPRHLFSMEQYKIVGLMIAHDKLLQIRKARLSHLQPDHQPGWDYAERSAIISELEHAREIFRQHPEWPVVDVTVRAIEEVASEILSIMEKRWSEK
;
A
#
# COMPACT_ATOMS: atom_id res chain seq x y z
N THR A 1 22.99 -13.01 8.97
CA THR A 1 23.20 -12.03 7.88
C THR A 1 22.30 -12.36 6.71
N ARG A 2 22.04 -11.42 5.80
CA ARG A 2 21.24 -11.67 4.58
C ARG A 2 22.12 -11.52 3.35
N HIS A 3 22.12 -12.52 2.49
CA HIS A 3 22.83 -12.52 1.22
C HIS A 3 21.78 -12.64 0.09
N SER A 4 21.91 -11.81 -0.94
CA SER A 4 20.98 -11.80 -2.09
C SER A 4 21.78 -11.98 -3.38
N ASN A 5 21.12 -12.46 -4.45
CA ASN A 5 21.73 -12.68 -5.76
C ASN A 5 22.91 -13.68 -5.77
N ILE A 6 22.82 -14.75 -4.97
CA ILE A 6 23.75 -15.88 -5.04
C ILE A 6 23.39 -16.72 -6.27
N ARG A 7 24.29 -16.73 -7.25
CA ARG A 7 24.08 -17.32 -8.59
C ARG A 7 25.22 -18.23 -9.04
N THR A 8 26.34 -18.24 -8.33
CA THR A 8 27.51 -19.04 -8.68
C THR A 8 27.98 -19.88 -7.51
N GLN A 9 28.73 -20.94 -7.81
CA GLN A 9 29.36 -21.79 -6.81
C GLN A 9 30.28 -21.02 -5.86
N ALA A 10 31.14 -20.15 -6.41
CA ALA A 10 32.06 -19.35 -5.60
C ALA A 10 31.32 -18.49 -4.56
N GLN A 11 30.15 -17.95 -4.91
CA GLN A 11 29.34 -17.18 -3.97
C GLN A 11 28.69 -18.06 -2.88
N VAL A 12 28.29 -19.29 -3.21
CA VAL A 12 27.80 -20.26 -2.22
C VAL A 12 28.90 -20.59 -1.22
N GLU A 13 30.10 -20.91 -1.72
CA GLU A 13 31.27 -21.23 -0.90
C GLU A 13 31.65 -20.07 0.02
N GLU A 14 31.69 -18.84 -0.50
CA GLU A 14 31.99 -17.64 0.28
C GLU A 14 30.99 -17.42 1.43
N VAL A 15 29.69 -17.54 1.15
CA VAL A 15 28.65 -17.40 2.17
C VAL A 15 28.77 -18.48 3.24
N LEU A 16 28.99 -19.73 2.85
CA LEU A 16 29.14 -20.83 3.79
C LEU A 16 30.40 -20.71 4.64
N GLN A 17 31.51 -20.21 4.08
CA GLN A 17 32.75 -19.99 4.81
C GLN A 17 32.58 -18.93 5.92
N GLN A 18 31.80 -17.88 5.67
CA GLN A 18 31.49 -16.87 6.69
C GLN A 18 30.67 -17.45 7.85
N ILE A 19 29.82 -18.44 7.57
CA ILE A 19 28.90 -19.06 8.54
C ILE A 19 29.58 -20.17 9.33
N GLU A 20 30.55 -20.87 8.74
CA GLU A 20 31.35 -21.93 9.37
C GLU A 20 32.00 -21.45 10.67
N ALA A 21 32.54 -20.22 10.67
CA ALA A 21 33.12 -19.59 11.86
C ALA A 21 32.11 -19.28 12.97
N GLN A 22 30.81 -19.22 12.65
CA GLN A 22 29.74 -18.75 13.55
C GLN A 22 28.80 -19.87 14.03
N ARG A 23 28.98 -21.11 13.55
CA ARG A 23 28.07 -22.25 13.83
C ARG A 23 26.58 -21.91 13.58
N GLY A 24 26.30 -21.25 12.45
CA GLY A 24 24.96 -20.79 12.10
C GLY A 24 24.13 -21.80 11.31
N LEU A 25 22.83 -21.49 11.18
CA LEU A 25 21.87 -22.16 10.29
C LEU A 25 21.73 -21.36 8.99
N VAL A 26 21.77 -22.03 7.85
CA VAL A 26 21.48 -21.42 6.54
C VAL A 26 20.03 -21.70 6.17
N VAL A 27 19.22 -20.65 6.08
CA VAL A 27 17.88 -20.73 5.47
C VAL A 27 17.97 -20.03 4.12
N TYR A 28 17.60 -20.74 3.04
CA TYR A 28 17.75 -20.21 1.69
C TYR A 28 16.52 -20.50 0.83
N THR A 29 16.44 -19.74 -0.26
CA THR A 29 15.44 -19.90 -1.32
C THR A 29 16.18 -19.82 -2.65
N MET A 30 16.16 -20.89 -3.43
CA MET A 30 16.78 -20.93 -4.76
C MET A 30 15.81 -21.57 -5.74
N VAL A 31 15.66 -20.97 -6.92
CA VAL A 31 14.73 -21.45 -7.96
C VAL A 31 15.42 -22.47 -8.89
N SER A 32 16.74 -22.34 -9.07
CA SER A 32 17.53 -23.27 -9.89
C SER A 32 17.82 -24.56 -9.13
N GLY A 33 17.37 -25.70 -9.68
CA GLY A 33 17.65 -27.05 -9.14
C GLY A 33 19.15 -27.31 -8.90
N PRO A 34 20.02 -27.09 -9.90
CA PRO A 34 21.47 -27.26 -9.73
C PRO A 34 22.05 -26.41 -8.58
N MET A 35 21.56 -25.18 -8.38
CA MET A 35 22.03 -24.33 -7.28
C MET A 35 21.53 -24.81 -5.91
N ARG A 36 20.29 -25.32 -5.83
CA ARG A 36 19.75 -25.94 -4.61
C ARG A 36 20.60 -27.14 -4.20
N GLU A 37 20.89 -28.04 -5.14
CA GLU A 37 21.73 -29.21 -4.91
C GLU A 37 23.13 -28.82 -4.47
N LEU A 38 23.75 -27.84 -5.16
CA LEU A 38 25.06 -27.33 -4.80
C LEU A 38 25.12 -26.77 -3.38
N MET A 39 24.14 -25.94 -2.99
CA MET A 39 24.04 -25.39 -1.63
C MET A 39 23.92 -26.51 -0.59
N GLN A 40 23.09 -27.53 -0.83
CA GLN A 40 22.98 -28.68 0.08
C GLN A 40 24.30 -29.44 0.20
N GLN A 41 24.96 -29.71 -0.92
CA GLN A 41 26.22 -30.46 -0.94
C GLN A 41 27.34 -29.70 -0.22
N GLU A 42 27.53 -28.41 -0.52
CA GLU A 42 28.59 -27.61 0.11
C GLU A 42 28.32 -27.37 1.60
N ALA A 43 27.06 -27.16 2.00
CA ALA A 43 26.71 -27.04 3.41
C ALA A 43 26.96 -28.35 4.16
N ALA A 44 26.61 -29.50 3.57
CA ALA A 44 26.85 -30.81 4.15
C ALA A 44 28.35 -31.10 4.32
N LYS A 45 29.19 -30.77 3.33
CA LYS A 45 30.66 -30.91 3.42
C LYS A 45 31.26 -30.16 4.60
N LYS A 46 30.70 -28.98 4.91
CA LYS A 46 31.12 -28.12 6.02
C LYS A 46 30.39 -28.39 7.34
N SER A 47 29.52 -29.42 7.38
CA SER A 47 28.67 -29.74 8.54
C SER A 47 27.80 -28.56 9.00
N ILE A 48 27.37 -27.73 8.04
CA ILE A 48 26.49 -26.58 8.29
C ILE A 48 25.04 -27.02 8.06
N PRO A 49 24.12 -26.86 9.03
CA PRO A 49 22.71 -27.08 8.81
C PRO A 49 22.18 -26.11 7.75
N ALA A 50 21.51 -26.63 6.72
CA ALA A 50 20.93 -25.84 5.65
C ALA A 50 19.49 -26.28 5.33
N VAL A 51 18.58 -25.32 5.22
CA VAL A 51 17.14 -25.53 4.97
C VAL A 51 16.71 -24.78 3.72
N ASP A 52 16.22 -25.54 2.75
CA ASP A 52 15.55 -25.01 1.57
C ASP A 52 14.08 -24.71 1.91
N LEU A 53 13.74 -23.42 2.02
CA LEU A 53 12.44 -23.01 2.52
C LEU A 53 11.32 -23.19 1.49
N LEU A 54 11.61 -23.03 0.20
CA LEU A 54 10.60 -23.01 -0.87
C LEU A 54 10.72 -24.17 -1.85
N GLY A 55 11.89 -24.78 -1.97
CA GLY A 55 12.13 -25.86 -2.91
C GLY A 55 11.13 -27.01 -2.83
N PRO A 56 10.89 -27.61 -1.64
CA PRO A 56 9.91 -28.69 -1.50
C PRO A 56 8.49 -28.30 -1.94
N LEU A 57 8.08 -27.05 -1.69
CA LEU A 57 6.78 -26.55 -2.15
C LEU A 57 6.73 -26.44 -3.67
N LEU A 58 7.80 -25.91 -4.29
CA LEU A 58 7.90 -25.81 -5.75
C LEU A 58 7.86 -27.20 -6.41
N ASP A 59 8.53 -28.19 -5.81
CA ASP A 59 8.55 -29.56 -6.32
C ASP A 59 7.14 -30.20 -6.25
N GLN A 60 6.38 -29.94 -5.17
CA GLN A 60 4.98 -30.36 -5.05
C GLN A 60 4.07 -29.65 -6.06
N MET A 61 4.23 -28.35 -6.26
CA MET A 61 3.48 -27.59 -7.26
C MET A 61 3.76 -28.11 -8.68
N ALA A 62 5.02 -28.39 -9.01
CA ALA A 62 5.39 -28.95 -10.31
C ALA A 62 4.74 -30.31 -10.56
N THR A 63 4.62 -31.12 -9.50
CA THR A 63 3.93 -32.41 -9.54
C THR A 63 2.43 -32.26 -9.77
N VAL A 64 1.78 -31.31 -9.07
CA VAL A 64 0.32 -31.08 -9.15
C VAL A 64 -0.09 -30.46 -10.48
N PHE A 65 0.67 -29.46 -10.96
CA PHE A 65 0.32 -28.72 -12.18
C PHE A 65 0.93 -29.31 -13.45
N HIS A 66 1.81 -30.32 -13.32
CA HIS A 66 2.57 -30.91 -14.44
C HIS A 66 3.39 -29.87 -15.23
N VAL A 67 3.83 -28.81 -14.56
CA VAL A 67 4.64 -27.72 -15.15
C VAL A 67 5.91 -27.57 -14.32
N GLN A 68 7.07 -27.62 -14.99
CA GLN A 68 8.35 -27.38 -14.32
C GLN A 68 8.54 -25.88 -14.06
N PRO A 69 9.12 -25.49 -12.91
CA PRO A 69 9.50 -24.11 -12.68
C PRO A 69 10.51 -23.66 -13.75
N GLU A 70 10.36 -22.44 -14.28
CA GLU A 70 11.26 -21.91 -15.33
C GLU A 70 12.72 -21.77 -14.88
N ALA A 71 13.04 -22.02 -13.60
CA ALA A 71 14.39 -22.03 -13.02
C ALA A 71 15.20 -20.73 -13.22
N GLU A 72 14.58 -19.65 -13.69
CA GLU A 72 15.20 -18.36 -13.93
C GLU A 72 15.15 -17.48 -12.65
N PRO A 73 16.28 -17.29 -11.94
CA PRO A 73 16.34 -16.35 -10.83
C PRO A 73 16.21 -14.91 -11.36
N GLY A 74 15.32 -14.13 -10.75
CA GLY A 74 15.12 -12.73 -11.14
C GLY A 74 14.07 -12.50 -12.23
N LEU A 75 13.19 -13.47 -12.50
CA LEU A 75 11.98 -13.27 -13.32
C LEU A 75 11.12 -12.08 -12.86
N LEU A 76 11.25 -11.65 -11.60
CA LEU A 76 10.68 -10.41 -11.07
C LEU A 76 11.08 -9.15 -11.88
N HIS A 77 12.17 -9.18 -12.65
CA HIS A 77 12.60 -8.10 -13.53
C HIS A 77 12.14 -8.23 -14.98
N ARG A 78 11.49 -9.32 -15.40
CA ARG A 78 10.76 -9.37 -16.66
C ARG A 78 9.42 -8.64 -16.49
N VAL A 79 9.50 -7.30 -16.43
CA VAL A 79 8.56 -6.33 -17.03
C VAL A 79 7.10 -6.83 -17.05
N ASP A 80 6.53 -7.03 -15.88
CA ASP A 80 5.11 -7.37 -15.74
C ASP A 80 4.27 -6.11 -15.98
N GLN A 81 3.25 -6.17 -16.84
CA GLN A 81 2.29 -5.08 -17.00
C GLN A 81 1.69 -4.67 -15.65
N ALA A 82 1.51 -5.63 -14.73
CA ALA A 82 1.05 -5.33 -13.37
C ALA A 82 2.05 -4.47 -12.59
N TYR A 83 3.36 -4.68 -12.78
CA TYR A 83 4.39 -3.83 -12.17
C TYR A 83 4.34 -2.40 -12.73
N PHE A 84 4.25 -2.22 -14.05
CA PHE A 84 4.14 -0.89 -14.65
C PHE A 84 2.85 -0.18 -14.24
N LYS A 85 1.72 -0.90 -14.23
CA LYS A 85 0.44 -0.38 -13.74
C LYS A 85 0.54 0.09 -12.28
N ARG A 86 1.22 -0.69 -11.44
CA ARG A 86 1.49 -0.31 -10.04
C ARG A 86 2.36 0.94 -9.94
N ILE A 87 3.45 1.03 -10.69
CA ILE A 87 4.32 2.21 -10.69
C ILE A 87 3.56 3.46 -11.17
N GLU A 88 2.77 3.33 -12.22
CA GLU A 88 1.94 4.42 -12.74
C GLU A 88 0.89 4.86 -11.72
N ALA A 89 0.21 3.92 -11.07
CA ALA A 89 -0.74 4.20 -9.99
C ALA A 89 -0.10 4.93 -8.81
N ILE A 90 1.10 4.50 -8.38
CA ILE A 90 1.85 5.16 -7.30
C ILE A 90 2.23 6.59 -7.71
N GLN A 91 2.76 6.78 -8.92
CA GLN A 91 3.11 8.11 -9.42
C GLN A 91 1.88 9.01 -9.53
N PHE A 92 0.74 8.46 -9.95
CA PHE A 92 -0.53 9.17 -10.01
C PHE A 92 -0.98 9.61 -8.61
N ALA A 93 -0.96 8.72 -7.63
CA ALA A 93 -1.38 9.01 -6.25
C ALA A 93 -0.51 10.09 -5.60
N VAL A 94 0.82 10.05 -5.81
CA VAL A 94 1.73 11.10 -5.34
C VAL A 94 1.40 12.46 -5.98
N LYS A 95 1.10 12.50 -7.28
CA LYS A 95 0.76 13.74 -8.00
C LYS A 95 -0.61 14.31 -7.61
N HIS A 96 -1.53 13.50 -7.11
CA HIS A 96 -2.90 13.90 -6.77
C HIS A 96 -3.18 13.86 -5.26
N ASP A 97 -2.13 13.88 -4.44
CA ASP A 97 -2.28 14.01 -3.00
C ASP A 97 -2.70 15.43 -2.62
N ASP A 98 -3.52 15.56 -1.57
CA ASP A 98 -4.02 16.84 -1.04
C ASP A 98 -4.65 17.81 -2.09
N GLY A 99 -5.37 17.28 -3.08
CA GLY A 99 -6.16 18.07 -4.02
C GLY A 99 -5.35 18.72 -5.15
N GLN A 100 -4.13 18.25 -5.39
CA GLN A 100 -3.27 18.72 -6.48
C GLN A 100 -3.69 18.15 -7.85
N ASN A 101 -3.26 18.82 -8.93
CA ASN A 101 -3.40 18.35 -10.32
C ASN A 101 -4.84 17.98 -10.75
N LEU A 102 -5.81 18.78 -10.34
CA LEU A 102 -7.24 18.56 -10.62
C LEU A 102 -7.60 18.43 -12.12
N GLN A 103 -6.77 18.93 -13.03
CA GLN A 103 -7.00 18.81 -14.48
C GLN A 103 -6.95 17.37 -14.96
N THR A 104 -6.14 16.52 -14.32
CA THR A 104 -6.00 15.09 -14.65
C THR A 104 -6.85 14.19 -13.74
N LEU A 105 -7.75 14.76 -12.93
CA LEU A 105 -8.60 14.01 -12.00
C LEU A 105 -9.48 12.95 -12.69
N HIS A 106 -9.90 13.21 -13.94
CA HIS A 106 -10.69 12.28 -14.74
C HIS A 106 -9.98 10.93 -15.03
N GLN A 107 -8.65 10.89 -14.89
CA GLN A 107 -7.84 9.69 -15.09
C GLN A 107 -7.75 8.82 -13.82
N ALA A 108 -8.30 9.27 -12.70
CA ALA A 108 -8.35 8.48 -11.48
C ALA A 108 -9.30 7.28 -11.64
N ASP A 109 -8.90 6.15 -11.06
CA ASP A 109 -9.76 4.97 -10.88
C ASP A 109 -10.66 5.16 -9.65
N LEU A 110 -10.14 5.89 -8.65
CA LEU A 110 -10.79 6.12 -7.36
C LEU A 110 -10.44 7.53 -6.83
N VAL A 111 -11.41 8.21 -6.24
CA VAL A 111 -11.21 9.51 -5.57
C VAL A 111 -11.66 9.42 -4.13
N LEU A 112 -10.75 9.69 -3.20
CA LEU A 112 -11.02 9.76 -1.77
C LEU A 112 -11.32 11.19 -1.36
N VAL A 113 -12.50 11.42 -0.79
CA VAL A 113 -12.96 12.74 -0.33
C VAL A 113 -13.14 12.69 1.18
N GLY A 114 -12.56 13.64 1.92
CA GLY A 114 -12.78 13.67 3.38
C GLY A 114 -12.00 14.75 4.10
N VAL A 115 -12.34 14.97 5.36
CA VAL A 115 -11.72 16.00 6.23
C VAL A 115 -10.24 15.75 6.46
N SER A 116 -9.47 16.77 6.85
CA SER A 116 -8.04 16.56 7.13
C SER A 116 -7.87 15.53 8.25
N ARG A 117 -6.94 14.59 8.07
CA ARG A 117 -6.60 13.51 9.03
C ARG A 117 -7.49 12.29 9.10
N THR A 118 -8.25 12.05 8.04
CA THR A 118 -8.92 10.75 7.79
C THR A 118 -8.00 9.67 7.22
N GLY A 119 -6.67 9.88 7.18
CA GLY A 119 -5.74 8.88 6.66
C GLY A 119 -5.70 8.75 5.12
N LYS A 120 -6.26 9.71 4.37
CA LYS A 120 -6.30 9.72 2.90
C LYS A 120 -4.95 9.43 2.23
N THR A 121 -3.87 10.13 2.60
CA THR A 121 -2.54 9.96 1.98
C THR A 121 -1.97 8.54 2.17
N PRO A 122 -1.90 7.98 3.40
CA PRO A 122 -1.49 6.58 3.54
C PRO A 122 -2.43 5.60 2.82
N LEU A 123 -3.74 5.84 2.84
CA LEU A 123 -4.73 4.98 2.20
C LEU A 123 -4.62 4.99 0.67
N SER A 124 -4.47 6.16 0.04
CA SER A 124 -4.29 6.28 -1.41
C SER A 124 -3.00 5.62 -1.87
N MET A 125 -1.91 5.79 -1.11
CA MET A 125 -0.64 5.12 -1.39
C MET A 125 -0.76 3.60 -1.25
N TYR A 126 -1.49 3.12 -0.24
CA TYR A 126 -1.75 1.69 -0.06
C TYR A 126 -2.53 1.12 -1.25
N LEU A 127 -3.63 1.75 -1.64
CA LEU A 127 -4.44 1.34 -2.79
C LEU A 127 -3.66 1.41 -4.11
N ALA A 128 -2.78 2.41 -4.27
CA ALA A 128 -1.90 2.52 -5.42
C ALA A 128 -0.89 1.36 -5.52
N GLN A 129 -0.50 0.74 -4.40
CA GLN A 129 0.32 -0.48 -4.42
C GLN A 129 -0.42 -1.69 -5.02
N TYR A 130 -1.75 -1.65 -5.05
CA TYR A 130 -2.60 -2.63 -5.75
C TYR A 130 -2.90 -2.22 -7.21
N GLY A 131 -2.32 -1.12 -7.69
CA GLY A 131 -2.43 -0.68 -9.08
C GLY A 131 -3.61 0.24 -9.40
N TYR A 132 -4.23 0.86 -8.39
CA TYR A 132 -5.31 1.83 -8.57
C TYR A 132 -4.79 3.28 -8.58
N LYS A 133 -5.15 4.05 -9.61
CA LYS A 133 -4.88 5.50 -9.67
C LYS A 133 -5.81 6.24 -8.71
N VAL A 134 -5.33 6.52 -7.50
CA VAL A 134 -6.13 7.17 -6.45
C VAL A 134 -5.83 8.66 -6.36
N ALA A 135 -6.85 9.51 -6.32
CA ALA A 135 -6.70 10.95 -6.03
C ALA A 135 -7.32 11.30 -4.67
N ASN A 136 -6.70 12.23 -3.94
CA ASN A 136 -7.18 12.68 -2.63
C ASN A 136 -7.70 14.10 -2.72
N ILE A 137 -8.97 14.31 -2.37
CA ILE A 137 -9.58 15.65 -2.31
C ILE A 137 -9.92 15.98 -0.84
N PRO A 138 -9.26 16.98 -0.23
CA PRO A 138 -9.58 17.39 1.11
C PRO A 138 -10.90 18.17 1.15
N ILE A 139 -11.73 17.88 2.14
CA ILE A 139 -12.82 18.79 2.53
C ILE A 139 -12.20 19.85 3.43
N LEU A 140 -12.33 21.12 3.04
CA LEU A 140 -11.82 22.26 3.79
C LEU A 140 -12.99 23.09 4.32
N PRO A 141 -12.98 23.53 5.59
CA PRO A 141 -14.06 24.36 6.15
C PRO A 141 -14.33 25.60 5.29
N GLY A 142 -15.61 25.83 4.99
CA GLY A 142 -16.06 27.02 4.25
C GLY A 142 -15.63 27.07 2.78
N ARG A 143 -15.06 26.00 2.22
CA ARG A 143 -14.67 25.93 0.80
C ARG A 143 -15.45 24.85 0.07
N ALA A 144 -16.02 25.24 -1.08
CA ALA A 144 -16.65 24.29 -1.98
C ALA A 144 -15.61 23.30 -2.55
N LEU A 145 -16.07 22.08 -2.83
CA LEU A 145 -15.24 21.09 -3.51
C LEU A 145 -14.93 21.52 -4.96
N PRO A 146 -13.82 21.05 -5.55
CA PRO A 146 -13.45 21.42 -6.90
C PRO A 146 -14.49 21.00 -7.93
N ARG A 147 -14.80 21.89 -8.90
CA ARG A 147 -15.79 21.61 -9.96
C ARG A 147 -15.52 20.33 -10.75
N HIS A 148 -14.25 20.00 -10.96
CA HIS A 148 -13.79 18.78 -11.65
C HIS A 148 -14.32 17.49 -11.00
N LEU A 149 -14.55 17.51 -9.67
CA LEU A 149 -15.09 16.37 -8.93
C LEU A 149 -16.56 16.09 -9.30
N PHE A 150 -17.33 17.12 -9.65
CA PHE A 150 -18.74 16.98 -10.01
C PHE A 150 -18.94 16.62 -11.49
N SER A 151 -17.96 16.93 -12.34
CA SER A 151 -18.00 16.61 -13.78
C SER A 151 -17.50 15.20 -14.11
N MET A 152 -16.85 14.52 -13.17
CA MET A 152 -16.32 13.17 -13.39
C MET A 152 -17.37 12.10 -13.11
N GLU A 153 -16.96 10.86 -13.36
CA GLU A 153 -17.73 9.67 -13.08
C GLU A 153 -17.96 9.45 -11.57
N GLN A 154 -19.18 9.74 -11.09
CA GLN A 154 -19.49 9.79 -9.65
C GLN A 154 -19.33 8.45 -8.91
N TYR A 155 -19.46 7.31 -9.61
CA TYR A 155 -19.24 5.99 -9.01
C TYR A 155 -17.79 5.73 -8.60
N LYS A 156 -16.83 6.57 -9.03
CA LYS A 156 -15.42 6.51 -8.65
C LYS A 156 -15.10 7.22 -7.34
N ILE A 157 -16.07 7.93 -6.75
CA ILE A 157 -15.84 8.78 -5.58
C ILE A 157 -16.26 8.03 -4.32
N VAL A 158 -15.42 8.11 -3.28
CA VAL A 158 -15.66 7.55 -1.94
C VAL A 158 -15.41 8.61 -0.88
N GLY A 159 -16.40 8.82 -0.02
CA GLY A 159 -16.30 9.67 1.16
C GLY A 159 -15.64 8.95 2.32
N LEU A 160 -14.80 9.66 3.09
CA LEU A 160 -14.21 9.17 4.33
C LEU A 160 -14.67 10.03 5.50
N MET A 161 -15.22 9.38 6.52
CA MET A 161 -15.63 10.00 7.78
C MET A 161 -14.84 9.45 8.95
N ILE A 162 -14.69 10.27 9.99
CA ILE A 162 -14.01 9.91 11.23
C ILE A 162 -14.78 10.50 12.42
N ALA A 163 -14.81 9.78 13.54
CA ALA A 163 -15.40 10.27 14.76
C ALA A 163 -14.62 11.47 15.31
N HIS A 164 -15.37 12.42 15.87
CA HIS A 164 -14.84 13.65 16.46
C HIS A 164 -13.69 13.38 17.44
N ASP A 165 -13.88 12.49 18.42
CA ASP A 165 -12.89 12.27 19.49
C ASP A 165 -11.59 11.69 18.95
N LYS A 166 -11.69 10.82 17.93
CA LYS A 166 -10.52 10.25 17.28
C LYS A 166 -9.76 11.29 16.46
N LEU A 167 -10.49 12.14 15.73
CA LEU A 167 -9.89 13.22 14.96
C LEU A 167 -9.16 14.23 15.88
N LEU A 168 -9.78 14.60 17.00
CA LEU A 168 -9.17 15.44 18.02
C LEU A 168 -7.88 14.81 18.58
N GLN A 169 -7.92 13.52 18.90
CA GLN A 169 -6.75 12.78 19.38
C GLN A 169 -5.58 12.83 18.37
N ILE A 170 -5.87 12.58 17.08
CA ILE A 170 -4.87 12.60 16.00
C ILE A 170 -4.27 14.00 15.81
N ARG A 171 -5.11 15.04 15.86
CA ARG A 171 -4.64 16.44 15.71
C ARG A 171 -3.79 16.87 16.90
N LYS A 172 -4.19 16.55 18.12
CA LYS A 172 -3.39 16.80 19.33
C LYS A 172 -2.03 16.12 19.28
N ALA A 173 -1.99 14.84 18.90
CA ALA A 173 -0.74 14.09 18.76
C ALA A 173 0.21 14.73 17.74
N ARG A 174 -0.30 15.21 16.59
CA ARG A 174 0.57 15.92 15.63
C ARG A 174 1.08 17.25 16.16
N LEU A 175 0.26 18.01 16.88
CA LEU A 175 0.69 19.27 17.48
C LEU A 175 1.79 19.06 18.53
N SER A 176 1.73 17.99 19.33
CA SER A 176 2.79 17.67 20.30
C SER A 176 4.13 17.29 19.67
N HIS A 177 4.15 16.92 18.38
CA HIS A 177 5.37 16.62 17.64
C HIS A 177 5.92 17.80 16.83
N LEU A 178 5.19 18.93 16.77
CA LEU A 178 5.64 20.17 16.13
C LEU A 178 6.35 21.05 17.16
N GLN A 179 7.48 21.64 16.78
CA GLN A 179 8.27 22.50 17.67
C GLN A 179 7.46 23.74 18.12
N PRO A 180 7.67 24.27 19.34
CA PRO A 180 6.91 25.40 19.89
C PRO A 180 6.86 26.64 18.97
N ASP A 181 7.90 26.85 18.16
CA ASP A 181 8.06 28.02 17.29
C ASP A 181 7.29 27.91 15.96
N HIS A 182 6.63 26.78 15.71
CA HIS A 182 5.78 26.52 14.55
C HIS A 182 4.36 26.12 14.99
N GLN A 183 3.76 26.89 15.91
CA GLN A 183 2.35 26.79 16.27
C GLN A 183 1.43 27.77 15.48
N PRO A 184 1.25 27.65 14.15
CA PRO A 184 0.05 28.22 13.55
C PRO A 184 -1.11 27.24 13.76
N GLY A 185 -2.10 27.64 14.56
CA GLY A 185 -3.43 27.02 14.57
C GLY A 185 -3.88 26.42 15.91
N TRP A 186 -4.08 27.26 16.93
CA TRP A 186 -4.92 26.91 18.09
C TRP A 186 -6.35 26.50 17.66
N ASP A 187 -6.85 27.10 16.58
CA ASP A 187 -8.17 26.83 15.97
C ASP A 187 -8.26 25.43 15.32
N TYR A 188 -7.16 24.89 14.80
CA TYR A 188 -7.12 23.59 14.09
C TYR A 188 -7.41 22.37 14.99
N ALA A 189 -7.14 22.50 16.29
CA ALA A 189 -7.47 21.50 17.31
C ALA A 189 -8.57 21.96 18.28
N GLU A 190 -9.26 23.05 17.95
CA GLU A 190 -10.41 23.48 18.72
C GLU A 190 -11.60 22.56 18.46
N ARG A 191 -12.30 22.18 19.54
CA ARG A 191 -13.42 21.23 19.48
C ARG A 191 -14.53 21.72 18.54
N SER A 192 -14.84 23.02 18.62
CA SER A 192 -15.84 23.72 17.82
C SER A 192 -15.51 23.64 16.32
N ALA A 193 -14.27 23.90 15.94
CA ALA A 193 -13.80 23.84 14.56
C ALA A 193 -13.89 22.42 13.97
N ILE A 194 -13.50 21.40 14.74
CA ILE A 194 -13.61 20.00 14.32
C ILE A 194 -15.07 19.59 14.11
N ILE A 195 -15.98 20.00 15.00
CA ILE A 195 -17.41 19.72 14.87
C ILE A 195 -17.95 20.34 13.58
N SER A 196 -17.67 21.63 13.36
CA SER A 196 -18.10 22.34 12.15
C SER A 196 -17.54 21.71 10.86
N GLU A 197 -16.27 21.30 10.86
CA GLU A 197 -15.64 20.61 9.71
C GLU A 197 -16.31 19.27 9.41
N LEU A 198 -16.62 18.48 10.44
CA LEU A 198 -17.31 17.19 10.29
C LEU A 198 -18.78 17.38 9.85
N GLU A 199 -19.47 18.40 10.35
CA GLU A 199 -20.82 18.75 9.91
C GLU A 199 -20.83 19.19 8.45
N HIS A 200 -19.87 20.02 8.04
CA HIS A 200 -19.71 20.41 6.64
C HIS A 200 -19.48 19.19 5.73
N ALA A 201 -18.63 18.24 6.15
CA ALA A 201 -18.41 17.01 5.41
C ALA A 201 -19.67 16.14 5.30
N ARG A 202 -20.44 16.00 6.39
CA ARG A 202 -21.72 15.28 6.36
C ARG A 202 -22.71 15.94 5.42
N GLU A 203 -22.76 17.27 5.39
CA GLU A 203 -23.66 17.99 4.49
C GLU A 203 -23.31 17.75 3.02
N ILE A 204 -22.02 17.79 2.68
CA ILE A 204 -21.54 17.42 1.34
C ILE A 204 -22.00 16.00 0.99
N PHE A 205 -21.74 15.01 1.85
CA PHE A 205 -22.12 13.62 1.57
C PHE A 205 -23.64 13.42 1.50
N ARG A 206 -24.43 14.21 2.24
CA ARG A 206 -25.90 14.20 2.14
C ARG A 206 -26.40 14.74 0.80
N GLN A 207 -25.68 15.70 0.22
CA GLN A 207 -25.99 16.25 -1.11
C GLN A 207 -25.59 15.29 -2.25
N HIS A 208 -24.71 14.32 -1.97
CA HIS A 208 -24.18 13.34 -2.92
C HIS A 208 -24.41 11.89 -2.43
N PRO A 209 -25.68 11.42 -2.38
CA PRO A 209 -26.02 10.09 -1.87
C PRO A 209 -25.41 8.93 -2.68
N GLU A 210 -24.96 9.20 -3.91
CA GLU A 210 -24.25 8.26 -4.76
C GLU A 210 -22.81 7.98 -4.28
N TRP A 211 -22.24 8.81 -3.41
CA TRP A 211 -20.91 8.59 -2.84
C TRP A 211 -21.03 7.70 -1.58
N PRO A 212 -20.46 6.49 -1.58
CA PRO A 212 -20.43 5.67 -0.40
C PRO A 212 -19.49 6.33 0.62
N VAL A 213 -19.88 6.30 1.89
CA VAL A 213 -19.11 6.91 2.97
C VAL A 213 -18.57 5.81 3.87
N VAL A 214 -17.25 5.69 3.94
CA VAL A 214 -16.55 4.73 4.79
C VAL A 214 -16.11 5.41 6.07
N ASP A 215 -16.46 4.83 7.21
CA ASP A 215 -15.95 5.26 8.51
C ASP A 215 -14.56 4.66 8.74
N VAL A 216 -13.57 5.51 9.00
CA VAL A 216 -12.17 5.12 9.25
C VAL A 216 -11.81 5.10 10.74
N THR A 217 -12.79 5.27 11.63
CA THR A 217 -12.57 5.41 13.08
C THR A 217 -11.99 4.14 13.70
N VAL A 218 -10.75 4.21 14.19
CA VAL A 218 -10.00 3.10 14.83
C VAL A 218 -9.80 1.88 13.91
N ARG A 219 -9.79 2.08 12.59
CA ARG A 219 -9.58 0.99 11.63
C ARG A 219 -8.19 1.01 11.02
N ALA A 220 -7.69 -0.18 10.68
CA ALA A 220 -6.42 -0.30 9.97
C ALA A 220 -6.58 0.15 8.51
N ILE A 221 -5.47 0.57 7.88
CA ILE A 221 -5.49 1.03 6.47
C ILE A 221 -5.93 -0.11 5.56
N GLU A 222 -5.48 -1.33 5.85
CA GLU A 222 -5.78 -2.56 5.13
C GLU A 222 -7.28 -2.88 5.17
N GLU A 223 -7.92 -2.70 6.34
CA GLU A 223 -9.35 -2.94 6.51
C GLU A 223 -10.19 -1.94 5.73
N VAL A 224 -9.83 -0.65 5.81
CA VAL A 224 -10.52 0.42 5.08
C VAL A 224 -10.33 0.23 3.58
N ALA A 225 -9.11 -0.10 3.13
CA ALA A 225 -8.82 -0.38 1.72
C ALA A 225 -9.64 -1.56 1.20
N SER A 226 -9.71 -2.66 1.96
CA SER A 226 -10.50 -3.84 1.59
C SER A 226 -11.98 -3.53 1.42
N GLU A 227 -12.57 -2.76 2.34
CA GLU A 227 -13.97 -2.31 2.20
C GLU A 227 -14.18 -1.43 0.98
N ILE A 228 -13.30 -0.46 0.75
CA ILE A 228 -13.38 0.42 -0.43
C ILE A 228 -13.32 -0.40 -1.71
N LEU A 229 -12.37 -1.33 -1.84
CA LEU A 229 -12.26 -2.18 -3.02
C LEU A 229 -13.51 -3.04 -3.21
N SER A 230 -14.06 -3.61 -2.13
CA SER A 230 -15.30 -4.39 -2.19
C SER A 230 -16.50 -3.57 -2.68
N ILE A 231 -16.62 -2.31 -2.23
CA ILE A 231 -17.67 -1.39 -2.70
C ILE A 231 -17.47 -1.04 -4.17
N MET A 232 -16.23 -0.77 -4.57
CA MET A 232 -15.91 -0.35 -5.93
C MET A 232 -16.08 -1.49 -6.95
N GLU A 233 -15.68 -2.72 -6.62
CA GLU A 233 -15.86 -3.90 -7.48
C GLU A 233 -17.32 -4.13 -7.83
N LYS A 234 -18.23 -4.04 -6.84
CA LYS A 234 -19.68 -4.16 -7.08
C LYS A 234 -20.17 -3.10 -8.05
N ARG A 235 -19.77 -1.84 -7.82
CA ARG A 235 -20.18 -0.70 -8.67
C ARG A 235 -19.60 -0.77 -10.08
N TRP A 236 -18.39 -1.28 -10.24
CA TRP A 236 -17.77 -1.47 -11.55
C TRP A 236 -18.41 -2.61 -12.33
N SER A 237 -18.97 -3.63 -11.64
CA SER A 237 -19.67 -4.74 -12.29
C SER A 237 -21.10 -4.40 -12.75
N GLU A 238 -21.70 -3.36 -12.20
CA GLU A 238 -23.08 -2.91 -12.51
C GLU A 238 -23.13 -1.89 -13.68
N LYS A 239 -21.98 -1.63 -14.33
CA LYS A 239 -21.82 -0.68 -15.44
C LYS A 239 -21.52 -1.39 -16.76
#